data_AF-I2DYN4-F1
#
_entry.id   AF-I2DYN4-F1
#
_cell.length_a   1.000
_cell.length_b   1.000
_cell.length_c   1.000
_cell.angle_alpha   90.00
_cell.angle_beta   90.00
_cell.angle_gamma   90.00
#
_symmetry.space_group_name_H-M   'P 1'
#
loop_
_entity.id
_entity.type
_entity.pdbx_description
1 polymer ?
#
loop_
_entity_poly.entity_id
_entity_poly.type
_entity_poly.pdbx_seq_one_letter_code
_entity_poly.pdbx_strand_id
1 'polypeptide(L)'
;MSVGSSGNERRVTNLAAGVADTDAVNVGQLNATVSGIQNQLSSMQGQINSVARDAYSGIAAATALTMIPDVDAAKTLAVGIGTANYKGYQASALGATARITQNLKVRAGVSYSSSNYVWGAGASYQW
;
A
#
# COMPACT_ATOMS: atom_id res chain seq x y z
N MET A 1 -42.83 19.91 25.71
CA MET A 1 -42.05 21.12 26.07
C MET A 1 -41.13 21.45 24.90
N SER A 2 -41.01 22.72 24.50
CA SER A 2 -40.12 23.12 23.41
C SER A 2 -38.98 23.98 23.95
N VAL A 3 -37.75 23.72 23.48
CA VAL A 3 -36.55 24.52 23.82
C VAL A 3 -36.34 25.71 22.88
N GLY A 4 -37.23 25.93 21.91
CA GLY A 4 -37.16 27.03 20.95
C GLY A 4 -38.18 26.89 19.82
N SER A 5 -38.09 27.77 18.84
CA SER A 5 -38.73 27.62 17.53
C SER A 5 -37.73 28.07 16.47
N SER A 6 -37.97 27.73 15.20
CA SER A 6 -37.11 28.17 14.09
C SER A 6 -36.95 29.70 14.12
N GLY A 7 -35.71 30.19 14.13
CA GLY A 7 -35.36 31.61 14.23
C GLY A 7 -35.45 32.21 15.64
N ASN A 8 -35.84 31.42 16.64
CA ASN A 8 -35.89 31.79 18.06
C ASN A 8 -35.28 30.67 18.92
N GLU A 9 -34.11 30.17 18.53
CA GLU A 9 -33.38 29.13 19.25
C GLU A 9 -32.86 29.66 20.59
N ARG A 10 -33.03 28.88 21.66
CA ARG A 10 -32.44 29.19 22.97
C ARG A 10 -31.14 28.39 23.15
N ARG A 11 -30.10 29.04 23.69
CA ARG A 11 -28.87 28.35 24.11
C ARG A 11 -29.07 27.75 25.50
N VAL A 12 -28.76 26.48 25.64
CA VAL A 12 -28.69 25.80 26.94
C VAL A 12 -27.22 25.83 27.40
N THR A 13 -26.95 26.47 28.52
CA THR A 13 -25.59 26.65 29.06
C THR A 13 -25.44 25.93 30.40
N ASN A 14 -24.20 25.69 30.83
CA ASN A 14 -23.87 24.95 32.06
C ASN A 14 -24.39 23.49 32.08
N LEU A 15 -24.50 22.87 30.90
CA LEU A 15 -24.86 21.46 30.77
C LEU A 15 -23.68 20.57 31.16
N ALA A 16 -23.82 19.83 32.26
CA ALA A 16 -22.87 18.77 32.64
C ALA A 16 -22.79 17.69 31.55
N ALA A 17 -21.70 16.92 31.53
CA ALA A 17 -21.55 15.84 30.55
C ALA A 17 -22.63 14.76 30.76
N GLY A 18 -23.30 14.35 29.69
CA GLY A 18 -24.27 13.26 29.71
C GLY A 18 -23.58 11.91 29.97
N VAL A 19 -24.28 11.00 30.66
CA VAL A 19 -23.75 9.69 31.07
C VAL A 19 -24.60 8.55 30.53
N ALA A 20 -25.94 8.68 30.52
CA ALA A 20 -26.85 7.71 29.93
C ALA A 20 -27.12 8.00 28.44
N ASP A 21 -27.50 6.98 27.67
CA ASP A 21 -27.75 7.09 26.23
C ASP A 21 -28.84 8.11 25.85
N THR A 22 -29.74 8.42 26.78
CA THR A 22 -30.83 9.41 26.59
C THR A 22 -30.46 10.83 27.04
N ASP A 23 -29.26 11.03 27.59
CA ASP A 23 -28.82 12.34 28.07
C ASP A 23 -28.43 13.26 26.90
N ALA A 24 -28.63 14.55 27.09
CA ALA A 24 -28.11 15.54 26.16
C ALA A 24 -26.57 15.61 26.26
N VAL A 25 -25.89 15.62 25.12
CA VAL A 25 -24.43 15.82 25.06
C VAL A 25 -24.08 17.30 25.05
N ASN A 26 -23.01 17.68 25.73
CA ASN A 26 -22.48 19.04 25.65
C ASN A 26 -21.41 19.18 24.54
N VAL A 27 -21.05 20.42 24.21
CA VAL A 27 -20.08 20.71 23.14
C VAL A 27 -18.68 20.14 23.46
N GLY A 28 -18.32 19.98 24.74
CA GLY A 28 -17.06 19.36 25.14
C GLY A 28 -16.97 17.88 24.75
N GLN A 29 -18.04 17.11 24.98
CA GLN A 29 -18.14 15.70 24.57
C GLN A 29 -18.12 15.55 23.05
N LEU A 30 -18.83 16.44 22.34
CA LEU A 30 -18.81 16.48 20.88
C LEU A 30 -17.40 16.77 20.35
N ASN A 31 -16.74 17.80 20.87
CA ASN A 31 -15.39 18.18 20.45
C ASN A 31 -14.37 17.06 20.70
N ALA A 32 -14.43 16.39 21.86
CA ALA A 32 -13.55 15.27 22.16
C ALA A 32 -13.71 14.12 21.14
N THR A 33 -14.96 13.78 20.80
CA THR A 33 -15.27 12.79 19.76
C THR A 33 -14.74 13.22 18.39
N VAL A 34 -15.00 14.46 17.97
CA VAL A 34 -14.54 15.01 16.69
C VAL A 34 -13.01 15.00 16.60
N SER A 35 -12.31 15.40 17.66
CA SER A 35 -10.84 15.33 17.72
C SER A 35 -10.33 13.89 17.61
N GLY A 36 -10.99 12.94 18.27
CA GLY A 36 -10.68 11.52 18.13
C GLY A 36 -10.80 11.02 16.69
N ILE A 37 -11.91 11.38 16.02
CA ILE A 37 -12.13 11.05 14.60
C ILE A 37 -11.08 11.71 13.71
N GLN A 38 -10.74 12.97 13.96
CA GLN A 38 -9.74 13.68 13.16
C GLN A 38 -8.35 13.03 13.25
N ASN A 39 -7.95 12.58 14.45
CA ASN A 39 -6.71 11.84 14.64
C ASN A 39 -6.70 10.50 13.90
N GLN A 40 -7.82 9.77 13.93
CA GLN A 40 -7.99 8.54 13.15
C GLN A 40 -7.88 8.79 11.65
N LEU A 41 -8.52 9.86 11.15
CA LEU A 41 -8.46 10.23 9.74
C LEU A 41 -7.04 10.61 9.30
N SER A 42 -6.31 11.39 10.10
CA SER A 42 -4.90 11.70 9.83
C SER A 42 -4.02 10.45 9.80
N SER A 43 -4.26 9.51 10.72
CA SER A 43 -3.55 8.22 10.75
C SER A 43 -3.84 7.39 9.50
N MET A 44 -5.12 7.33 9.10
CA MET A 44 -5.55 6.63 7.89
C MET A 44 -4.94 7.25 6.63
N GLN A 45 -4.85 8.57 6.55
CA GLN A 45 -4.18 9.25 5.43
C GLN A 45 -2.69 8.86 5.34
N GLY A 46 -2.01 8.73 6.48
CA GLY A 46 -0.64 8.22 6.56
C GLY A 46 -0.54 6.78 6.04
N GLN A 47 -1.44 5.90 6.48
CA GLN A 47 -1.49 4.51 6.02
C GLN A 47 -1.75 4.40 4.51
N ILE A 48 -2.67 5.21 3.97
CA ILE A 48 -2.95 5.26 2.53
C ILE A 48 -1.70 5.65 1.75
N ASN A 49 -0.95 6.65 2.23
CA ASN A 49 0.30 7.06 1.60
C ASN A 49 1.36 5.96 1.63
N SER A 50 1.45 5.20 2.73
CA SER A 50 2.33 4.04 2.83
C SER A 50 1.93 2.94 1.86
N VAL A 51 0.64 2.59 1.79
CA VAL A 51 0.13 1.58 0.84
C VAL A 51 0.39 1.99 -0.61
N ALA A 52 0.18 3.26 -0.96
CA ALA A 52 0.47 3.77 -2.30
C ALA A 52 1.96 3.66 -2.64
N ARG A 53 2.85 4.03 -1.70
CA ARG A 53 4.30 3.89 -1.83
C ARG A 53 4.69 2.42 -2.01
N ASP A 54 4.15 1.53 -1.17
CA ASP A 54 4.47 0.12 -1.20
C ASP A 54 4.04 -0.51 -2.52
N ALA A 55 2.82 -0.21 -2.98
CA ALA A 55 2.31 -0.65 -4.28
C ALA A 55 3.17 -0.14 -5.45
N TYR A 56 3.51 1.15 -5.49
CA TYR A 56 4.33 1.69 -6.58
C TYR A 56 5.75 1.14 -6.59
N SER A 57 6.35 0.97 -5.41
CA SER A 57 7.67 0.33 -5.27
C SER A 57 7.64 -1.15 -5.67
N GLY A 58 6.57 -1.87 -5.35
CA GLY A 58 6.35 -3.27 -5.74
C GLY A 58 6.15 -3.45 -7.24
N ILE A 59 5.41 -2.55 -7.89
CA ILE A 59 5.26 -2.54 -9.36
C ILE A 59 6.63 -2.34 -10.01
N ALA A 60 7.40 -1.33 -9.58
CA ALA A 60 8.75 -1.13 -10.10
C ALA A 60 9.62 -2.38 -9.89
N ALA A 61 9.57 -3.00 -8.71
CA ALA A 61 10.34 -4.20 -8.39
C ALA A 61 9.96 -5.39 -9.30
N ALA A 62 8.67 -5.59 -9.56
CA ALA A 62 8.18 -6.63 -10.47
C ALA A 62 8.59 -6.34 -11.93
N THR A 63 8.47 -5.09 -12.39
CA THR A 63 8.93 -4.70 -13.73
C THR A 63 10.44 -4.92 -13.89
N ALA A 64 11.23 -4.58 -12.88
CA ALA A 64 12.67 -4.82 -12.89
C ALA A 64 13.00 -6.31 -13.09
N LEU A 65 12.27 -7.24 -12.43
CA LEU A 65 12.43 -8.68 -12.62
C LEU A 65 12.14 -9.14 -14.06
N THR A 66 11.16 -8.52 -14.72
CA THR A 66 10.80 -8.87 -16.10
C THR A 66 11.81 -8.37 -17.14
N MET A 67 12.58 -7.33 -16.80
CA MET A 67 13.60 -6.76 -17.69
C MET A 67 14.95 -7.48 -17.58
N ILE A 68 15.07 -8.49 -16.72
CA ILE A 68 16.28 -9.33 -16.64
C ILE A 68 16.38 -10.16 -17.93
N PRO A 69 17.49 -10.03 -18.70
CA PRO A 69 17.67 -10.76 -19.94
C PRO A 69 17.62 -12.29 -19.76
N ASP A 70 17.07 -13.00 -20.75
CA ASP A 70 16.99 -14.46 -20.77
C ASP A 70 18.33 -15.11 -21.21
N VAL A 71 18.49 -16.40 -20.93
CA VAL A 71 19.66 -17.19 -21.32
C VAL A 71 19.70 -17.47 -22.82
N ASP A 72 20.85 -17.20 -23.45
CA ASP A 72 21.10 -17.45 -24.86
C ASP A 72 20.93 -18.94 -25.24
N ALA A 73 20.57 -19.21 -26.50
CA ALA A 73 20.29 -20.52 -27.09
C ALA A 73 21.38 -21.58 -26.81
N ALA A 74 22.64 -21.18 -26.74
CA ALA A 74 23.77 -22.09 -26.54
C ALA A 74 24.23 -22.23 -25.08
N LYS A 75 23.55 -21.58 -24.12
CA LYS A 75 23.97 -21.55 -22.70
C LYS A 75 22.91 -22.18 -21.79
N THR A 76 23.36 -22.81 -20.71
CA THR A 76 22.51 -23.54 -19.76
C THR A 76 22.10 -22.70 -18.55
N LEU A 77 22.80 -21.61 -18.26
CA LEU A 77 22.53 -20.71 -17.15
C LEU A 77 22.83 -19.26 -17.55
N ALA A 78 21.98 -18.32 -17.13
CA ALA A 78 22.23 -16.90 -17.15
C ALA A 78 21.89 -16.28 -15.80
N VAL A 79 22.65 -15.27 -15.41
CA VAL A 79 22.35 -14.38 -14.29
C VAL A 79 22.32 -12.97 -14.85
N GLY A 80 21.31 -12.19 -14.47
CA GLY A 80 21.16 -10.83 -14.94
C GLY A 80 20.61 -9.92 -13.86
N ILE A 81 20.71 -8.63 -14.16
CA ILE A 81 20.18 -7.56 -13.34
C ILE A 81 19.16 -6.77 -14.14
N GLY A 82 18.14 -6.25 -13.48
CA GLY A 82 17.13 -5.40 -14.10
C GLY A 82 16.86 -4.20 -13.21
N THR A 83 16.50 -3.07 -13.81
CA THR A 83 16.12 -1.86 -13.08
C THR A 83 14.83 -1.31 -13.66
N ALA A 84 14.00 -0.69 -12.84
CA ALA A 84 12.79 -0.03 -13.31
C ALA A 84 12.47 1.22 -12.48
N ASN A 85 11.73 2.13 -13.09
CA ASN A 85 11.13 3.28 -12.43
C ASN A 85 9.63 3.29 -12.69
N TYR A 86 8.83 3.51 -11.64
CA TYR A 86 7.38 3.69 -11.75
C TYR A 86 6.90 4.82 -10.83
N LYS A 87 6.30 5.86 -11.42
CA LYS A 87 5.81 7.05 -10.68
C LYS A 87 6.84 7.65 -9.71
N GLY A 88 8.12 7.66 -10.08
CA GLY A 88 9.21 8.17 -9.24
C GLY A 88 9.84 7.15 -8.28
N TYR A 89 9.29 5.94 -8.17
CA TYR A 89 9.86 4.85 -7.37
C TYR A 89 10.79 3.99 -8.21
N GLN A 90 12.03 3.85 -7.79
CA GLN A 90 13.03 3.01 -8.45
C GLN A 90 13.13 1.64 -7.76
N ALA A 91 13.42 0.62 -8.56
CA ALA A 91 13.72 -0.72 -8.08
C ALA A 91 14.80 -1.39 -8.92
N SER A 92 15.52 -2.30 -8.29
CA SER A 92 16.54 -3.14 -8.92
C SER A 92 16.24 -4.61 -8.66
N ALA A 93 16.58 -5.47 -9.60
CA ALA A 93 16.28 -6.89 -9.57
C ALA A 93 17.52 -7.70 -9.93
N LEU A 94 17.62 -8.88 -9.33
CA LEU A 94 18.61 -9.92 -9.62
C LEU A 94 17.86 -11.21 -9.92
N GLY A 95 18.28 -11.92 -10.94
CA GLY A 95 17.57 -13.12 -11.37
C GLY A 95 18.48 -14.05 -12.13
N ALA A 96 18.14 -15.32 -12.06
CA ALA A 96 18.82 -16.39 -12.77
C ALA A 96 17.80 -17.18 -13.60
N THR A 97 18.21 -17.53 -14.81
CA THR A 97 17.45 -18.40 -15.68
C THR A 97 18.30 -19.60 -16.05
N ALA A 98 17.77 -20.81 -15.83
CA ALA A 98 18.41 -22.06 -16.17
C ALA A 98 17.61 -22.77 -17.27
N ARG A 99 18.32 -23.35 -18.24
CA ARG A 99 17.76 -24.20 -19.26
C ARG A 99 18.10 -25.65 -18.94
N ILE A 100 17.07 -26.43 -18.62
CA ILE A 100 17.21 -27.84 -18.23
C ILE A 100 17.36 -28.71 -19.48
N THR A 101 16.52 -28.47 -20.48
CA THR A 101 16.51 -29.17 -21.78
C THR A 101 16.33 -28.14 -22.89
N GLN A 102 16.54 -28.50 -24.17
CA GLN A 102 16.24 -27.62 -25.31
C GLN A 102 14.80 -27.06 -25.28
N ASN A 103 13.88 -27.82 -24.67
CA ASN A 103 12.47 -27.54 -24.59
C ASN A 103 12.02 -27.01 -23.21
N LEU A 104 12.87 -26.99 -22.18
CA LEU A 104 12.47 -26.64 -20.80
C LEU A 104 13.38 -25.58 -20.19
N LYS A 105 12.79 -24.44 -19.80
CA LYS A 105 13.46 -23.33 -19.10
C LYS A 105 12.81 -23.06 -17.75
N VAL A 106 13.61 -22.64 -16.78
CA VAL A 106 13.16 -22.19 -15.45
C VAL A 106 13.85 -20.87 -15.11
N ARG A 107 13.13 -19.92 -14.52
CA ARG A 107 13.65 -18.64 -14.06
C ARG A 107 13.28 -18.40 -12.61
N ALA A 108 14.16 -17.76 -11.86
CA ALA A 108 13.89 -17.29 -10.52
C ALA A 108 14.59 -15.94 -10.31
N GLY A 109 14.03 -15.09 -9.48
CA GLY A 109 14.67 -13.82 -9.15
C GLY A 109 14.05 -13.13 -7.95
N VAL A 110 14.80 -12.16 -7.45
CA VAL A 110 14.45 -11.28 -6.35
C VAL A 110 14.66 -9.84 -6.79
N SER A 111 13.86 -8.92 -6.29
CA SER A 111 14.03 -7.49 -6.50
C SER A 111 13.85 -6.71 -5.23
N TYR A 112 14.51 -5.56 -5.20
CA TYR A 112 14.58 -4.65 -4.08
C TYR A 112 14.17 -3.25 -4.56
N SER A 113 13.33 -2.60 -3.77
CA SER A 113 12.85 -1.23 -3.97
C SER A 113 12.91 -0.47 -2.66
N SER A 114 12.63 0.83 -2.69
CA SER A 114 12.77 1.73 -1.52
C SER A 114 12.08 1.26 -0.22
N SER A 115 11.07 0.38 -0.27
CA SER A 115 10.30 -0.05 0.90
C SER A 115 10.01 -1.56 0.91
N ASN A 116 10.21 -2.28 -0.21
CA ASN A 116 9.77 -3.66 -0.37
C ASN A 116 10.76 -4.51 -1.17
N TYR A 117 10.70 -5.83 -0.93
CA TYR A 117 11.33 -6.83 -1.77
C TYR A 117 10.25 -7.69 -2.45
N VAL A 118 10.50 -8.13 -3.68
CA VAL A 118 9.62 -9.03 -4.44
C VAL A 118 10.45 -10.22 -4.89
N TRP A 119 9.86 -11.41 -4.91
CA TRP A 119 10.50 -12.60 -5.44
C TRP A 119 9.53 -13.33 -6.37
N GLY A 120 10.08 -14.08 -7.33
CA GLY A 120 9.27 -14.85 -8.26
C GLY A 120 10.07 -15.95 -8.92
N ALA A 121 9.37 -17.02 -9.30
CA ALA A 121 9.91 -18.09 -10.10
C ALA A 121 8.90 -18.52 -11.16
N GLY A 122 9.37 -19.06 -12.27
CA GLY A 122 8.54 -19.53 -13.37
C GLY A 122 9.25 -20.57 -14.21
N ALA A 123 8.49 -21.35 -14.97
CA ALA A 123 9.01 -22.33 -15.91
C ALA A 123 8.27 -22.22 -17.24
N SER A 124 8.93 -22.57 -18.33
CA SER A 124 8.30 -22.64 -19.66
C SER A 124 8.76 -23.89 -20.39
N TYR A 125 7.83 -24.49 -21.12
CA TYR A 125 8.06 -25.62 -22.01
C TYR A 125 7.73 -25.23 -23.45
N GLN A 126 8.57 -25.61 -24.41
CA GLN A 126 8.42 -25.30 -25.83
C GLN A 126 8.48 -26.60 -26.65
N TRP A 127 7.63 -26.76 -27.65
CA TRP A 127 7.64 -27.89 -28.59
C TRP A 127 7.79 -27.41 -30.04
#